data_AF-A0A2A2K9T3-F1
#
_entry.id   AF-A0A2A2K9T3-F1
#
_cell.length_a   1.000
_cell.length_b   1.000
_cell.length_c   1.000
_cell.angle_alpha   90.00
_cell.angle_beta   90.00
_cell.angle_gamma   90.00
#
_symmetry.space_group_name_H-M   'P 1'
#
loop_
_entity.id
_entity.type
_entity.pdbx_description
1 polymer ?
#
loop_
_entity_poly.entity_id
_entity_poly.type
_entity_poly.pdbx_seq_one_letter_code
_entity_poly.pdbx_strand_id
1 'polypeptide(L)'
;MTTGPNDFYYSARYQDDEYEYRHVHITREVAKLIPKDRLMSESEWRSYGIQQSVGWEHYMIHDPERHVLLFRRPLPRPPSRFSSASAKDRRQVGVR
;
A
#
# COMPACT_ATOMS: atom_id res chain seq x y z
N MET A 1 1.72 17.39 -6.34
CA MET A 1 1.94 17.22 -4.90
C MET A 1 0.75 17.82 -4.18
N THR A 2 0.32 17.25 -3.07
CA THR A 2 -0.86 17.75 -2.34
C THR A 2 -0.56 17.83 -0.86
N THR A 3 -0.73 19.01 -0.28
CA THR A 3 -0.74 19.20 1.17
C THR A 3 -2.13 18.86 1.67
N GLY A 4 -2.21 17.91 2.60
CA GLY A 4 -3.46 17.52 3.26
C GLY A 4 -3.84 18.49 4.39
N PRO A 5 -5.02 18.32 5.00
CA PRO A 5 -5.50 19.18 6.08
C PRO A 5 -4.66 19.12 7.37
N ASN A 6 -3.78 18.12 7.49
CA ASN A 6 -2.88 17.92 8.64
C ASN A 6 -1.48 18.49 8.41
N ASP A 7 -1.32 19.37 7.40
CA ASP A 7 -0.02 19.86 6.90
C ASP A 7 0.93 18.76 6.42
N PHE A 8 0.42 17.53 6.26
CA PHE A 8 1.18 16.43 5.70
C PHE A 8 1.26 16.58 4.20
N TYR A 9 2.42 16.26 3.65
CA TYR A 9 2.68 16.35 2.24
C TYR A 9 2.75 14.94 1.63
N TYR A 10 2.07 14.75 0.49
CA TYR A 10 2.00 13.48 -0.22
C TYR A 10 2.69 13.61 -1.57
N SER A 11 3.68 12.76 -1.82
CA SER A 11 4.41 12.74 -3.08
C SER A 11 3.52 12.30 -4.26
N ALA A 12 3.98 12.61 -5.47
CA ALA A 12 3.52 11.89 -6.66
C ALA A 12 3.81 10.39 -6.50
N ARG A 13 2.98 9.56 -7.13
CA ARG A 13 3.18 8.11 -7.17
C ARG A 13 4.17 7.78 -8.29
N TYR A 14 5.04 6.83 -8.04
CA TYR A 14 5.97 6.26 -9.02
C TYR A 14 5.92 4.74 -8.87
N GLN A 15 6.30 3.99 -9.88
CA GLN A 15 6.17 2.54 -9.86
C GLN A 15 7.33 1.87 -10.57
N ASP A 16 7.62 0.64 -10.17
CA ASP A 16 8.39 -0.31 -10.97
C ASP A 16 7.44 -1.37 -11.56
N ASP A 17 7.96 -2.55 -11.90
CA ASP A 17 7.17 -3.64 -12.48
C ASP A 17 6.28 -4.38 -11.47
N GLU A 18 6.56 -4.26 -10.16
CA GLU A 18 5.90 -5.02 -9.10
C GLU A 18 5.06 -4.14 -8.17
N TYR A 19 5.51 -2.93 -7.87
CA TYR A 19 4.95 -2.06 -6.85
C TYR A 19 4.75 -0.61 -7.33
N GLU A 20 3.70 0.02 -6.79
CA GLU A 20 3.55 1.48 -6.78
C GLU A 20 4.06 2.02 -5.44
N TYR A 21 4.78 3.14 -5.48
CA TYR A 21 5.47 3.78 -4.37
C TYR A 21 5.01 5.22 -4.18
N ARG A 22 5.14 5.69 -2.93
CA ARG A 22 4.93 7.07 -2.51
C ARG A 22 5.68 7.31 -1.21
N HIS A 23 6.06 8.55 -0.96
CA HIS A 23 6.48 8.99 0.35
C HIS A 23 5.53 10.05 0.92
N VAL A 24 5.37 10.05 2.23
CA VAL A 24 4.57 11.04 2.98
C VAL A 24 5.50 11.79 3.93
N HIS A 25 5.49 13.11 3.84
CA HIS A 25 6.17 13.97 4.81
C HIS A 25 5.17 14.32 5.89
N ILE A 26 5.45 13.88 7.11
CA ILE A 26 4.69 14.22 8.31
C ILE A 26 5.37 15.37 9.04
N THR A 27 4.66 16.00 9.98
CA THR A 27 5.26 17.03 10.82
C THR A 27 6.30 16.44 11.78
N ARG A 28 7.24 17.27 12.25
CA ARG A 28 8.30 16.83 13.17
C ARG A 28 7.73 16.37 14.52
N GLU A 29 6.58 16.90 14.90
CA GLU A 29 5.84 16.58 16.12
C GLU A 29 5.33 15.15 16.05
N VAL A 30 4.68 14.79 14.93
CA VAL A 30 4.16 13.43 14.70
C VAL A 30 5.31 12.43 14.54
N ALA A 31 6.41 12.83 13.89
CA ALA A 31 7.59 11.98 13.72
C ALA A 31 8.25 11.56 15.06
N LYS A 32 8.01 12.30 16.15
CA LYS A 32 8.46 11.91 17.50
C LYS A 32 7.59 10.83 18.14
N LEU A 33 6.35 10.67 17.69
CA LEU A 33 5.35 9.77 18.26
C LEU A 33 5.32 8.40 17.59
N ILE A 34 5.84 8.27 16.38
CA ILE A 34 5.87 7.02 15.63
C ILE A 34 7.00 6.08 16.12
N PRO A 35 6.84 4.75 15.98
CA PRO A 35 7.87 3.78 16.34
C PRO A 35 9.20 4.00 15.61
N LYS A 36 10.31 3.78 16.32
CA LYS A 36 11.65 4.05 15.76
C LYS A 36 12.32 2.86 15.11
N ASP A 37 12.01 1.69 15.62
CA ASP A 37 12.67 0.40 15.46
C ASP A 37 11.86 -0.60 14.63
N ARG A 38 10.62 -0.25 14.28
CA ARG A 38 9.73 -1.11 13.50
C ARG A 38 8.85 -0.35 12.52
N LEU A 39 8.35 -1.09 11.53
CA LEU A 39 7.34 -0.62 10.59
C LEU A 39 5.96 -0.53 11.25
N MET A 40 5.07 0.22 10.63
CA MET A 40 3.71 0.46 11.11
C MET A 40 2.71 -0.30 10.24
N SER A 41 1.70 -0.90 10.86
CA SER A 41 0.56 -1.48 10.14
C SER A 41 -0.36 -0.39 9.57
N GLU A 42 -1.30 -0.79 8.69
CA GLU A 42 -2.28 0.15 8.13
C GLU A 42 -3.12 0.87 9.19
N SER A 43 -3.55 0.17 10.23
CA SER A 43 -4.30 0.81 11.31
C SER A 43 -3.45 1.81 12.10
N GLU A 44 -2.18 1.50 12.34
CA GLU A 44 -1.27 2.36 13.09
C GLU A 44 -0.96 3.65 12.34
N TRP A 45 -0.52 3.61 11.08
CA TRP A 45 -0.20 4.85 10.37
C TRP A 45 -1.45 5.71 10.09
N ARG A 46 -2.63 5.08 9.94
CA ARG A 46 -3.91 5.82 9.87
C ARG A 46 -4.24 6.54 11.17
N SER A 47 -3.92 5.95 12.33
CA SER A 47 -4.15 6.57 13.65
C SER A 47 -3.35 7.86 13.85
N TYR A 48 -2.20 8.00 13.17
CA TYR A 48 -1.41 9.23 13.16
C TYR A 48 -1.89 10.27 12.13
N GLY A 49 -3.03 10.04 11.47
CA GLY A 49 -3.65 10.99 10.56
C GLY A 49 -3.15 10.94 9.11
N ILE A 50 -2.37 9.91 8.75
CA ILE A 50 -1.99 9.68 7.35
C ILE A 50 -3.21 9.11 6.61
N GLN A 51 -3.58 9.75 5.49
CA GLN A 51 -4.76 9.40 4.71
C GLN A 51 -4.37 9.08 3.26
N GLN A 52 -4.57 7.83 2.87
CA GLN A 52 -4.43 7.37 1.49
C GLN A 52 -5.40 6.22 1.22
N SER A 53 -5.46 5.77 -0.03
CA SER A 53 -6.26 4.60 -0.43
C SER A 53 -5.82 3.34 0.31
N VAL A 54 -6.61 2.27 0.22
CA VAL A 54 -6.28 0.97 0.83
C VAL A 54 -5.07 0.30 0.16
N GLY A 55 -4.38 -0.57 0.91
CA GLY A 55 -3.37 -1.49 0.39
C GLY A 55 -1.94 -0.96 0.39
N TRP A 56 -1.71 0.23 0.96
CA TRP A 56 -0.36 0.77 1.14
C TRP A 56 0.32 0.23 2.40
N GLU A 57 1.55 -0.22 2.23
CA GLU A 57 2.41 -0.78 3.27
C GLU A 57 3.56 0.16 3.58
N HIS A 58 3.79 0.47 4.86
CA HIS A 58 5.02 1.12 5.31
C HIS A 58 6.14 0.08 5.24
N TYR A 59 7.04 0.19 4.26
CA TYR A 59 7.95 -0.92 3.91
C TYR A 59 9.40 -0.70 4.32
N MET A 60 9.79 0.54 4.62
CA MET A 60 11.16 0.87 4.98
C MET A 60 11.22 2.10 5.87
N ILE A 61 12.08 2.06 6.89
CA ILE A 61 12.40 3.20 7.75
C ILE A 61 13.53 3.99 7.09
N HIS A 62 13.34 5.28 6.90
CA HIS A 62 14.37 6.19 6.44
C HIS A 62 15.00 6.91 7.65
N ASP A 63 16.14 6.40 8.14
CA ASP A 63 16.77 6.91 9.36
C ASP A 63 17.24 8.37 9.32
N PRO A 64 17.83 8.88 8.21
CA PRO A 64 18.26 10.28 8.14
C PRO A 64 17.11 11.28 8.30
N GLU A 65 15.96 11.01 7.66
CA GLU A 65 14.78 11.88 7.70
C GLU A 65 13.55 11.12 8.21
N ARG A 66 13.45 10.98 9.54
CA ARG A 66 12.35 10.26 10.22
C ARG A 66 10.94 10.78 9.94
N HIS A 67 10.83 12.01 9.45
CA HIS A 67 9.57 12.63 9.07
C HIS A 67 9.14 12.27 7.64
N VAL A 68 9.95 11.48 6.93
CA VAL A 68 9.64 10.92 5.61
C VAL A 68 9.28 9.45 5.78
N LEU A 69 8.02 9.12 5.53
CA LEU A 69 7.51 7.75 5.59
C LEU A 69 7.38 7.17 4.19
N LEU A 70 7.94 5.97 3.99
CA LEU A 70 8.01 5.30 2.70
C LEU A 70 6.92 4.24 2.58
N PHE A 71 6.05 4.37 1.58
CA PHE A 71 4.97 3.43 1.33
C PHE A 71 5.11 2.75 -0.03
N ARG A 72 4.69 1.49 -0.11
CA ARG A 72 4.52 0.75 -1.36
C ARG A 72 3.18 0.01 -1.37
N ARG A 73 2.66 -0.32 -2.55
CA ARG A 73 1.56 -1.29 -2.70
C ARG A 73 1.76 -2.13 -3.96
N PRO A 74 1.36 -3.41 -3.96
CA PRO A 74 1.45 -4.24 -5.16
C PRO A 74 0.64 -3.66 -6.31
N LEU A 75 1.17 -3.72 -7.52
CA LEU A 75 0.40 -3.42 -8.71
C LEU A 75 -0.67 -4.50 -8.94
N PRO A 76 -1.82 -4.16 -9.55
CA PRO A 76 -2.78 -5.16 -9.99
C PRO A 76 -2.06 -6.09 -10.97
N ARG A 77 -1.85 -7.35 -10.56
CA ARG A 77 -1.33 -8.33 -11.50
C ARG A 77 -2.30 -8.40 -12.68
N PRO A 78 -1.82 -8.28 -13.93
CA PRO A 78 -2.70 -8.54 -15.05
C PRO A 78 -3.29 -9.93 -14.85
N PRO A 79 -4.61 -10.12 -15.09
CA PRO A 79 -5.21 -11.42 -14.96
C PRO A 79 -4.39 -12.39 -15.80
N SER A 80 -3.80 -13.40 -15.14
CA SER A 80 -3.05 -14.41 -15.87
C SER A 80 -4.00 -14.98 -16.91
N ARG A 81 -3.67 -14.90 -18.19
CA ARG A 81 -4.50 -15.46 -19.26
C ARG A 81 -4.68 -16.99 -19.14
N PHE A 82 -4.07 -17.62 -18.13
CA PHE A 82 -3.99 -19.06 -17.92
C PHE A 82 -4.53 -19.53 -16.56
N SER A 83 -5.37 -18.74 -15.89
CA SER A 83 -6.16 -19.23 -14.75
C SER A 83 -7.63 -19.42 -15.13
N SER A 84 -7.87 -20.26 -16.15
CA SER A 84 -9.14 -20.95 -16.35
C SER A 84 -8.91 -22.45 -16.20
N ALA A 85 -8.63 -22.88 -14.96
CA ALA A 85 -8.73 -24.29 -14.61
C ALA A 85 -10.21 -24.69 -14.69
N SER A 86 -10.53 -25.29 -15.83
CA SER A 86 -11.78 -25.92 -16.26
C SER A 86 -12.53 -26.61 -15.12
N ALA A 87 -13.55 -25.95 -14.55
CA ALA A 87 -14.65 -26.65 -13.90
C ALA A 87 -15.52 -27.23 -15.03
N LYS A 88 -15.14 -28.41 -15.53
CA LYS A 88 -15.95 -29.16 -16.49
C LYS A 88 -17.31 -29.46 -15.86
N ASP A 89 -18.30 -28.73 -16.37
CA ASP A 89 -19.71 -29.10 -16.41
C ASP A 89 -19.85 -30.61 -16.62
N ARG A 90 -20.45 -31.29 -15.65
CA ARG A 90 -20.85 -32.70 -15.77
C ARG A 90 -22.38 -32.75 -15.85
N ARG A 91 -22.92 -32.24 -16.96
CA ARG A 91 -24.15 -32.75 -17.61
C ARG A 91 -23.64 -33.61 -18.77
N GLN A 92 -24.08 -34.82 -19.08
CA GLN A 92 -25.33 -35.58 -18.98
C GLN A 92 -24.88 -37.08 -18.93
N VAL A 93 -25.69 -38.10 -18.70
CA VAL A 93 -26.45 -38.82 -19.73
C VAL A 93 -27.42 -39.75 -19.00
N GLY A 94 -28.73 -39.60 -19.25
CA GLY A 94 -29.66 -40.71 -19.08
C GLY A 94 -29.73 -41.49 -20.39
N VAL A 95 -29.64 -42.83 -20.33
CA VAL A 95 -30.31 -43.75 -21.26
C VAL A 95 -30.48 -45.10 -20.54
N ARG A 96 -31.72 -45.61 -20.59
CA ARG A 96 -32.26 -46.94 -20.24
C ARG A 96 -32.97 -47.02 -18.89
#